data_AF-A0A017TCA7-F1
#
_entry.id   AF-A0A017TCA7-F1
#
_cell.length_a   1.000
_cell.length_b   1.000
_cell.length_c   1.000
_cell.angle_alpha   90.00
_cell.angle_beta   90.00
_cell.angle_gamma   90.00
#
_symmetry.space_group_name_H-M   'P 1'
#
loop_
_entity.id
_entity.type
_entity.pdbx_description
1 polymer ?
#
loop_
_entity_poly.entity_id
_entity_poly.type
_entity_poly.pdbx_seq_one_letter_code
_entity_poly.pdbx_strand_id
1 'polypeptide(L)'
;MSDEEREPGLRQEADKVPMGQVLLLAFAMVGIAGVMVMASALLLGSSLDALRPSRVWPEARQERRAFPVIQQEPFGETGPGQALERKKRAEMGAFRWVDREGGRVGVPIDVAMDLVVEESQR
;
A
#
# COMPACT_ATOMS: atom_id res chain seq x y z
N MET A 1 12.03 9.48 63.34
CA MET A 1 11.79 9.03 61.96
C MET A 1 13.16 8.93 61.34
N SER A 2 13.72 7.74 61.45
CA SER A 2 15.15 7.43 61.33
C SER A 2 15.55 7.32 59.87
N ASP A 3 16.56 8.11 59.45
CA ASP A 3 17.25 8.01 58.15
C ASP A 3 18.20 6.78 58.09
N GLU A 4 17.86 5.67 58.73
CA GLU A 4 18.78 4.53 59.00
C GLU A 4 18.71 3.37 57.99
N GLU A 5 18.12 3.55 56.81
CA GLU A 5 18.07 2.50 55.76
C GLU A 5 18.62 2.96 54.40
N ARG A 6 19.74 3.71 54.40
CA ARG A 6 20.59 3.81 53.20
C ARG A 6 21.73 2.82 53.32
N GLU A 7 21.58 1.67 52.66
CA GLU A 7 22.61 0.64 52.50
C GLU A 7 23.99 1.28 52.18
N PRO A 8 24.97 1.17 53.10
CA PRO A 8 26.28 1.76 52.90
C PRO A 8 27.13 0.77 52.10
N GLY A 9 27.25 0.95 50.78
CA GLY A 9 28.34 0.24 50.09
C GLY A 9 28.29 -0.01 48.59
N LEU A 10 27.37 0.54 47.81
CA LEU A 10 27.51 0.48 46.34
C LEU A 10 28.58 1.46 45.86
N ARG A 11 29.85 1.11 46.08
CA ARG A 11 30.98 1.70 45.36
C ARG A 11 31.01 1.05 43.98
N GLN A 12 30.38 1.73 43.02
CA GLN A 12 30.48 1.35 41.62
C GLN A 12 31.95 1.54 41.20
N GLU A 13 32.64 0.44 40.90
CA GLU A 13 34.00 0.50 40.39
C GLU A 13 34.01 1.33 39.10
N ALA A 14 35.08 2.11 38.90
CA ALA A 14 35.22 2.92 37.70
C ALA A 14 35.25 1.99 36.49
N ASP A 15 34.13 1.93 35.75
CA ASP A 15 33.97 1.10 34.57
C ASP A 15 34.95 1.58 33.49
N LYS A 16 36.02 0.81 33.29
CA LYS A 16 37.01 1.08 32.26
C LYS A 16 36.54 0.47 30.96
N VAL A 17 35.65 1.18 30.27
CA VAL A 17 35.23 0.75 28.94
C VAL A 17 36.36 1.02 27.95
N PRO A 18 36.90 -0.01 27.27
CA PRO A 18 37.95 0.18 26.28
C PRO A 18 37.37 0.90 25.05
N MET A 19 37.53 2.23 25.01
CA MET A 19 36.95 3.11 23.99
C MET A 19 37.24 2.66 22.55
N GLY A 20 38.42 2.07 22.32
CA GLY A 20 38.80 1.50 21.03
C GLY A 20 37.92 0.32 20.60
N GLN A 21 37.49 -0.55 21.52
CA GLN A 21 36.57 -1.65 21.20
C GLN A 21 35.16 -1.15 20.92
N VAL A 22 34.71 -0.13 21.65
CA VAL A 22 33.40 0.51 21.40
C VAL A 22 33.37 1.16 20.02
N LEU A 23 34.43 1.90 19.66
CA LEU A 23 34.55 2.49 18.33
C LEU A 23 34.62 1.42 17.23
N LEU A 24 35.40 0.36 17.43
CA LEU A 24 35.48 -0.75 16.47
C LEU A 24 34.12 -1.39 16.26
N LEU A 25 33.37 -1.65 17.34
CA LEU A 25 32.01 -2.21 17.24
C LEU A 25 31.05 -1.26 16.52
N ALA A 26 31.11 0.04 16.81
CA ALA A 26 30.31 1.05 16.12
C ALA A 26 30.61 1.08 14.62
N PHE A 27 31.90 1.09 14.24
CA PHE A 27 32.31 1.03 12.83
C PHE A 27 31.90 -0.28 12.16
N ALA A 28 31.98 -1.41 12.87
CA ALA A 28 31.53 -2.70 12.35
C ALA A 28 30.03 -2.69 12.06
N MET A 29 29.20 -2.15 12.96
CA MET A 29 27.76 -2.01 12.75
C MET A 29 27.44 -1.14 11.55
N VAL A 30 28.08 0.03 11.43
CA VAL A 30 27.89 0.94 10.28
C VAL A 30 28.36 0.27 8.99
N GLY A 31 29.48 -0.46 9.03
CA GLY A 31 30.00 -1.21 7.90
C GLY A 31 29.03 -2.27 7.41
N ILE A 32 28.48 -3.09 8.32
CA ILE A 32 27.48 -4.12 7.99
C ILE A 32 26.23 -3.48 7.39
N ALA A 33 25.73 -2.40 7.98
CA ALA A 33 24.58 -1.68 7.45
C ALA A 33 24.85 -1.14 6.03
N GLY A 34 26.03 -0.56 5.80
CA GLY A 34 26.45 -0.09 4.48
C GLY A 34 26.54 -1.21 3.45
N VAL A 35 27.10 -2.36 3.83
CA VAL A 35 27.17 -3.55 2.97
C VAL A 35 25.77 -4.03 2.61
N MET A 36 24.84 -4.08 3.56
CA MET A 36 23.44 -4.48 3.29
C MET A 36 22.72 -3.51 2.35
N VAL A 37 22.87 -2.20 2.57
CA VAL A 37 22.29 -1.18 1.68
C VAL A 37 22.85 -1.31 0.27
N MET A 38 24.17 -1.50 0.14
CA MET A 38 24.81 -1.66 -1.15
C MET A 38 24.37 -2.95 -1.86
N ALA A 39 24.30 -4.07 -1.15
CA ALA A 39 23.81 -5.33 -1.68
C ALA A 39 22.35 -5.21 -2.15
N SER A 40 21.49 -4.57 -1.34
CA SER A 40 20.10 -4.29 -1.68
C SER A 40 20.00 -3.42 -2.95
N ALA A 41 20.79 -2.35 -3.05
CA ALA A 41 20.80 -1.49 -4.22
C ALA A 41 21.26 -2.22 -5.50
N LEU A 42 22.25 -3.12 -5.40
CA LEU A 42 22.71 -3.92 -6.54
C LEU A 42 21.66 -4.95 -6.99
N LEU A 43 21.03 -5.65 -6.05
CA LEU A 43 19.97 -6.62 -6.32
C LEU A 43 18.73 -5.93 -6.91
N LEU A 44 18.38 -4.77 -6.39
CA LEU A 44 17.26 -3.98 -6.90
C LEU A 44 17.60 -3.39 -8.28
N GLY A 45 18.82 -2.92 -8.48
CA GLY A 45 19.30 -2.44 -9.77
C GLY A 45 19.24 -3.49 -10.86
N SER A 46 19.70 -4.72 -10.59
CA SER A 46 19.65 -5.82 -11.57
C SER A 46 18.20 -6.24 -11.89
N SER A 47 17.33 -6.25 -10.88
CA SER A 47 15.91 -6.55 -11.06
C SER A 47 15.18 -5.46 -11.86
N LEU A 48 15.47 -4.19 -11.55
CA LEU A 48 14.91 -3.05 -12.27
C LEU A 48 15.44 -2.98 -13.70
N ASP A 49 16.71 -3.28 -13.96
CA ASP A 49 17.25 -3.27 -15.32
C ASP A 49 16.57 -4.31 -16.23
N ALA A 50 16.24 -5.49 -15.68
CA ALA A 50 15.50 -6.51 -16.41
C ALA A 50 14.07 -6.07 -16.75
N LEU A 51 13.41 -5.37 -15.82
CA LEU A 51 12.05 -4.85 -15.99
C LEU A 51 12.01 -3.53 -16.78
N ARG A 52 13.11 -2.79 -16.81
CA ARG A 52 13.17 -1.38 -17.22
C ARG A 52 14.49 -1.05 -17.95
N PRO A 53 14.67 -1.56 -19.18
CA PRO A 53 15.89 -1.31 -19.96
C PRO A 53 16.09 0.18 -20.30
N SER A 54 15.05 1.02 -20.21
CA SER A 54 15.15 2.44 -20.55
C SER A 54 15.90 3.28 -19.51
N ARG A 55 15.99 2.85 -18.23
CA ARG A 55 16.69 3.55 -17.11
C ARG A 55 16.36 5.05 -16.88
N VAL A 56 15.42 5.66 -17.61
CA VAL A 56 15.07 7.10 -17.49
C VAL A 56 13.79 7.29 -16.67
N TRP A 57 13.86 8.01 -15.54
CA TRP A 57 12.69 8.44 -14.74
C TRP A 57 12.44 9.96 -14.88
N PRO A 58 11.17 10.44 -14.90
CA PRO A 58 9.93 9.68 -14.94
C PRO A 58 9.63 9.16 -16.35
N GLU A 59 9.06 7.96 -16.42
CA GLU A 59 8.46 7.40 -17.65
C GLU A 59 7.33 8.25 -18.24
N ALA A 60 6.86 9.25 -17.50
CA ALA A 60 5.79 10.17 -17.89
C ALA A 60 6.10 10.99 -19.15
N ARG A 61 7.35 11.04 -19.63
CA ARG A 61 7.74 11.81 -20.82
C ARG A 61 7.89 11.00 -22.11
N GLN A 62 7.80 9.67 -22.06
CA GLN A 62 7.59 8.92 -23.30
C GLN A 62 6.14 9.12 -23.68
N GLU A 63 5.92 9.80 -24.81
CA GLU A 63 4.62 9.91 -25.45
C GLU A 63 4.00 8.51 -25.49
N ARG A 64 3.04 8.26 -24.60
CA ARG A 64 2.25 7.04 -24.63
C ARG A 64 1.57 7.07 -25.98
N ARG A 65 2.09 6.29 -26.93
CA ARG A 65 1.47 6.12 -28.25
C ARG A 65 0.05 5.65 -27.96
N ALA A 66 -0.91 6.56 -28.13
CA ALA A 66 -2.30 6.25 -27.90
C ALA A 66 -2.69 5.22 -28.96
N PHE A 67 -2.72 3.94 -28.59
CA PHE A 67 -3.31 2.92 -29.42
C PHE A 67 -4.82 3.17 -29.39
N PRO A 68 -5.47 3.50 -30.53
CA PRO A 68 -6.82 4.06 -30.51
C PRO A 68 -7.94 3.06 -30.18
N VAL A 69 -7.64 1.83 -29.73
CA VAL A 69 -8.67 0.76 -29.65
C VAL A 69 -8.63 -0.09 -28.37
N ILE A 70 -7.62 0.04 -27.51
CA ILE A 70 -7.55 -0.80 -26.30
C ILE A 70 -7.63 0.11 -25.08
N GLN A 71 -8.76 0.08 -24.37
CA GLN A 71 -8.81 0.53 -22.98
C GLN A 71 -7.78 -0.30 -22.21
N GLN A 72 -6.59 0.26 -22.03
CA GLN A 72 -5.63 -0.29 -21.10
C GLN A 72 -6.10 0.15 -19.72
N GLU A 73 -6.91 -0.70 -19.06
CA GLU A 73 -7.08 -0.61 -17.62
C GLU A 73 -5.66 -0.67 -17.03
N PRO A 74 -5.21 0.36 -16.27
CA PRO A 74 -3.91 0.32 -15.65
C PRO A 74 -3.86 -0.92 -14.78
N PHE A 75 -2.89 -1.80 -15.03
CA PHE A 75 -2.63 -2.99 -14.24
C PHE A 75 -2.37 -2.57 -12.79
N GLY A 76 -3.44 -2.48 -12.01
CA GLY A 76 -3.43 -2.40 -10.57
C GLY A 76 -3.95 -3.74 -10.08
N GLU A 77 -3.21 -4.38 -9.18
CA GLU A 77 -3.56 -5.62 -8.50
C GLU A 77 -5.07 -5.75 -8.28
N THR A 78 -5.60 -6.96 -8.50
CA THR A 78 -7.00 -7.33 -8.27
C THR A 78 -7.30 -7.29 -6.77
N GLY A 79 -7.32 -6.09 -6.19
CA GLY A 79 -7.69 -5.86 -4.82
C GLY A 79 -9.20 -5.99 -4.63
N PRO A 80 -9.67 -6.20 -3.39
CA PRO A 80 -11.09 -6.36 -3.07
C PRO A 80 -11.97 -5.20 -3.57
N GLY A 81 -11.42 -4.00 -3.74
CA GLY A 81 -12.12 -2.85 -4.30
C GLY A 81 -12.54 -3.00 -5.78
N GLN A 82 -11.72 -3.65 -6.62
CA GLN A 82 -12.05 -3.85 -8.04
C GLN A 82 -13.13 -4.92 -8.23
N ALA A 83 -13.13 -5.95 -7.39
CA ALA A 83 -14.21 -6.95 -7.36
C ALA A 83 -15.55 -6.31 -6.96
N LEU A 84 -15.52 -5.42 -5.96
CA LEU A 84 -16.69 -4.64 -5.53
C LEU A 84 -17.16 -3.69 -6.64
N GLU A 85 -16.25 -3.00 -7.32
CA GLU A 85 -16.60 -2.12 -8.45
C GLU A 85 -17.24 -2.89 -9.60
N ARG A 86 -16.71 -4.06 -9.97
CA ARG A 86 -17.30 -4.90 -11.02
C ARG A 86 -18.68 -5.38 -10.62
N LYS A 87 -18.87 -5.78 -9.36
CA LYS A 87 -20.18 -6.18 -8.83
C LYS A 87 -21.18 -5.02 -8.89
N LYS A 88 -20.78 -3.83 -8.41
CA LYS A 88 -21.62 -2.62 -8.47
C LYS A 88 -21.95 -2.20 -9.91
N ARG A 89 -21.00 -2.32 -10.83
CA ARG A 89 -21.22 -2.01 -12.25
C ARG A 89 -22.19 -3.00 -12.90
N ALA A 90 -22.10 -4.29 -12.54
CA ALA A 90 -23.06 -5.30 -12.97
C ALA A 90 -24.46 -5.05 -12.40
N GLU A 91 -24.56 -4.67 -11.13
CA GLU A 91 -25.83 -4.31 -10.47
C GLU A 91 -26.46 -3.06 -11.11
N MET A 92 -25.67 -2.02 -11.41
CA MET A 92 -26.16 -0.81 -12.09
C MET A 92 -26.58 -1.08 -13.54
N GLY A 93 -25.95 -2.03 -14.23
CA GLY A 93 -26.31 -2.43 -15.59
C GLY A 93 -27.67 -3.12 -15.70
N ALA A 94 -28.23 -3.61 -14.59
CA ALA A 94 -29.55 -4.23 -14.55
C ALA A 94 -30.69 -3.19 -14.61
N PHE A 95 -30.41 -1.93 -14.28
CA PHE A 95 -31.36 -0.83 -14.39
C PHE A 95 -31.31 -0.26 -15.80
N ARG A 96 -32.46 -0.22 -16.48
CA ARG A 96 -32.56 0.29 -17.85
C ARG A 96 -33.56 1.42 -17.95
N TRP A 97 -33.29 2.41 -18.78
CA TRP A 97 -34.31 3.38 -19.15
C TRP A 97 -35.32 2.71 -20.09
N VAL A 98 -36.61 2.76 -19.73
CA VAL A 98 -37.70 2.27 -20.59
C VAL A 98 -38.27 3.42 -21.39
N ASP A 99 -38.40 4.60 -20.78
CA ASP A 99 -38.79 5.83 -21.44
C ASP A 99 -38.12 7.01 -20.72
N ARG A 100 -37.23 7.70 -21.43
CA ARG A 100 -36.42 8.78 -20.86
C ARG A 100 -37.16 10.11 -20.81
N GLU A 101 -38.07 10.37 -21.75
CA GLU A 101 -38.86 11.60 -21.79
C GLU A 101 -40.00 11.54 -20.77
N GLY A 102 -40.60 10.36 -20.59
CA GLY A 102 -41.62 10.10 -19.56
C GLY A 102 -41.07 9.79 -18.17
N GLY A 103 -39.75 9.80 -17.97
CA GLY A 103 -39.11 9.56 -16.66
C GLY A 103 -39.27 8.13 -16.11
N ARG A 104 -39.49 7.12 -16.96
CA ARG A 104 -39.74 5.73 -16.54
C ARG A 104 -38.47 4.89 -16.62
N VAL A 105 -38.12 4.30 -15.49
CA VAL A 105 -36.98 3.37 -15.36
C VAL A 105 -37.51 1.95 -15.17
N GLY A 106 -36.90 1.00 -15.89
CA GLY A 106 -37.07 -0.42 -15.68
C GLY A 106 -36.17 -0.89 -14.54
N VAL A 107 -36.80 -1.33 -13.47
CA VAL A 107 -36.16 -1.88 -12.27
C VAL A 107 -36.25 -3.41 -12.32
N PRO A 108 -35.19 -4.16 -11.92
CA PRO A 108 -35.27 -5.61 -11.78
C PRO A 108 -36.37 -6.03 -10.81
N ILE A 109 -37.06 -7.13 -11.10
CA ILE A 109 -38.26 -7.56 -10.35
C ILE A 109 -37.97 -7.81 -8.87
N ASP A 110 -36.82 -8.39 -8.54
CA ASP A 110 -36.42 -8.68 -7.17
C ASP A 110 -36.32 -7.39 -6.33
N VAL A 111 -35.68 -6.34 -6.90
CA VAL A 111 -35.56 -5.02 -6.28
C VAL A 111 -36.92 -4.32 -6.17
N ALA A 112 -37.79 -4.51 -7.16
CA ALA A 112 -39.14 -3.94 -7.12
C ALA A 112 -40.00 -4.55 -6.02
N MET A 113 -39.86 -5.85 -5.74
CA MET A 113 -40.56 -6.50 -4.63
C MET A 113 -40.11 -5.95 -3.28
N ASP A 114 -38.79 -5.78 -3.08
CA ASP A 114 -38.24 -5.22 -1.85
C ASP A 114 -38.76 -3.79 -1.58
N LEU A 115 -38.79 -2.95 -2.61
CA LEU A 115 -39.30 -1.57 -2.51
C LEU A 115 -40.79 -1.51 -2.15
N VAL A 116 -41.61 -2.41 -2.71
CA VAL A 116 -43.05 -2.48 -2.39
C VAL A 116 -43.28 -2.93 -0.95
N VAL A 117 -42.47 -3.88 -0.46
CA VAL A 117 -42.52 -4.33 0.94
C VAL A 117 -42.13 -3.19 1.88
N GLU A 118 -41.07 -2.44 1.58
CA GLU A 118 -40.64 -1.29 2.38
C GLU A 118 -41.69 -0.16 2.40
N GLU A 119 -42.34 0.11 1.26
CA GLU A 119 -43.44 1.09 1.19
C GLU A 119 -44.68 0.64 1.98
N SER A 120 -44.99 -0.66 1.99
CA SER A 120 -46.15 -1.20 2.73
C SER A 120 -45.99 -1.18 4.25
N GLN A 121 -44.76 -1.05 4.76
CA GLN A 121 -44.45 -0.95 6.18
C GLN A 121 -44.42 0.49 6.70
N ARG A 122 -44.65 1.48 5.81
CA ARG A 122 -44.63 2.91 6.10
C ARG A 122 -46.04 3.47 6.28
#